data_AF-A0A4Q3WSZ9-F1
#
_entry.id   AF-A0A4Q3WSZ9-F1
#
_cell.length_a   1.000
_cell.length_b   1.000
_cell.length_c   1.000
_cell.angle_alpha   90.00
_cell.angle_beta   90.00
_cell.angle_gamma   90.00
#
_symmetry.space_group_name_H-M   'P 1'
#
loop_
_entity.id
_entity.type
_entity.pdbx_description
1 polymer ?
#
loop_
_entity_poly.entity_id
_entity_poly.type
_entity_poly.pdbx_seq_one_letter_code
_entity_poly.pdbx_strand_id
1 'polypeptide(L)'
;MFKWLLNIMVILVVTAMSANYFHDGGNGYGFDIHPYVYYGAWAFAAFMPVFWALAHVCGGILLGIASGGVLDGLRLGILLGLGMALSKLWPAAFGLALGAYLGDGLGMYVYLGAAAGVLLFALDKILQYFWQATSNS
;
A
#
# COMPACT_ATOMS: atom_id res chain seq x y z
N MET A 1 -16.58 3.12 7.60
CA MET A 1 -15.90 4.13 8.44
C MET A 1 -14.50 3.66 8.89
N PHE A 2 -14.37 2.50 9.53
CA PHE A 2 -13.09 1.95 10.03
C PHE A 2 -11.94 1.85 9.00
N LYS A 3 -12.20 1.33 7.78
CA LYS A 3 -11.20 1.26 6.70
C LYS A 3 -10.61 2.63 6.31
N TRP A 4 -11.42 3.68 6.33
CA TRP A 4 -10.97 5.03 6.00
C TRP A 4 -10.09 5.62 7.10
N LEU A 5 -10.40 5.34 8.37
CA LEU A 5 -9.55 5.71 9.49
C LEU A 5 -8.17 5.05 9.39
N LEU A 6 -8.10 3.76 9.07
CA LEU A 6 -6.82 3.06 8.86
C LEU A 6 -6.00 3.69 7.72
N ASN A 7 -6.62 4.01 6.59
CA ASN A 7 -5.91 4.65 5.47
C ASN A 7 -5.39 6.06 5.85
N ILE A 8 -6.18 6.85 6.60
CA ILE A 8 -5.75 8.16 7.10
C ILE A 8 -4.57 8.00 8.05
N MET A 9 -4.60 7.02 8.96
CA MET A 9 -3.48 6.75 9.86
C MET A 9 -2.22 6.35 9.09
N VAL A 10 -2.33 5.51 8.06
CA VAL A 10 -1.19 5.16 7.19
C VAL A 10 -0.64 6.40 6.50
N ILE A 11 -1.49 7.27 5.95
CA ILE A 11 -1.07 8.52 5.31
C ILE A 11 -0.30 9.39 6.33
N LEU A 12 -0.85 9.61 7.52
CA LEU A 12 -0.22 10.45 8.55
C LEU A 12 1.12 9.89 9.01
N VAL A 13 1.19 8.58 9.28
CA VAL A 13 2.41 7.91 9.73
C VAL A 13 3.49 7.97 8.64
N VAL A 14 3.14 7.60 7.40
CA VAL A 14 4.10 7.65 6.28
C VAL A 14 4.52 9.08 5.98
N THR A 15 3.61 10.06 6.08
CA THR A 15 3.94 11.49 5.94
C THR A 15 4.95 11.92 6.99
N ALA A 16 4.71 11.63 8.27
CA ALA A 16 5.61 12.02 9.35
C ALA A 16 7.00 11.38 9.18
N MET A 17 7.06 10.08 8.87
CA MET A 17 8.34 9.39 8.67
C MET A 17 9.09 9.92 7.45
N SER A 18 8.37 10.17 6.35
CA SER A 18 8.96 10.66 5.11
C SER A 18 9.43 12.10 5.25
N ALA A 19 8.66 12.97 5.91
CA ALA A 19 9.07 14.34 6.21
C ALA A 19 10.36 14.37 7.02
N ASN A 20 10.48 13.55 8.06
CA ASN A 20 11.72 13.44 8.82
C ASN A 20 12.88 12.89 7.97
N TYR A 21 12.63 11.87 7.14
CA TYR A 21 13.65 11.31 6.25
C TYR A 21 14.22 12.36 5.27
N PHE A 22 13.34 13.16 4.66
CA PHE A 22 13.75 14.19 3.70
C PHE A 22 14.38 15.41 4.40
N HIS A 23 13.86 15.80 5.57
CA HIS A 23 14.42 16.89 6.37
C HIS A 23 15.87 16.60 6.80
N ASP A 24 16.16 15.35 7.13
CA ASP A 24 17.51 14.88 7.50
C ASP A 24 18.42 14.57 6.29
N GLY A 25 18.03 15.01 5.09
CA GLY A 25 18.83 14.84 3.86
C GLY A 25 18.95 13.39 3.40
N GLY A 26 18.02 12.51 3.80
CA GLY A 26 18.00 11.11 3.42
C GLY A 26 18.87 10.18 4.29
N ASN A 27 19.39 10.68 5.42
CA ASN A 27 20.25 9.92 6.33
C ASN A 27 19.52 8.89 7.21
N GLY A 28 18.20 8.75 7.07
CA GLY A 28 17.41 7.75 7.80
C GLY A 28 16.48 8.34 8.84
N TYR A 29 16.39 7.73 10.03
CA TYR A 29 15.59 8.27 11.12
C TYR A 29 16.24 9.56 11.62
N GLY A 30 15.50 10.67 11.63
CA GLY A 30 16.00 11.88 12.24
C GLY A 30 16.10 11.78 13.75
N PHE A 31 16.91 12.64 14.36
CA PHE A 31 17.15 12.64 15.82
C PHE A 31 15.86 12.78 16.65
N ASP A 32 14.77 13.26 16.04
CA ASP A 32 13.49 13.53 16.68
C ASP A 32 12.56 12.32 16.81
N ILE A 33 12.84 11.19 16.13
CA ILE A 33 12.02 9.96 16.23
C ILE A 33 12.86 8.79 16.70
N HIS A 34 12.40 8.14 17.78
CA HIS A 34 13.06 6.93 18.29
C HIS A 34 13.11 5.83 17.22
N PRO A 35 14.27 5.17 16.97
CA PRO A 35 14.45 4.22 15.87
C PRO A 35 13.40 3.12 15.79
N TYR A 36 13.02 2.52 16.93
CA TYR A 36 11.98 1.49 16.98
C TYR A 36 10.61 1.96 16.49
N VAL A 37 10.25 3.22 16.74
CA VAL A 37 9.00 3.81 16.25
C VAL A 37 9.09 4.03 14.75
N TYR A 38 10.24 4.53 14.28
CA TYR A 38 10.49 4.76 12.86
C TYR A 38 10.41 3.47 12.03
N TYR A 39 11.18 2.44 12.41
CA TYR A 39 11.18 1.17 11.68
C TYR A 39 9.88 0.39 11.86
N GLY A 40 9.25 0.45 13.04
CA GLY A 40 7.95 -0.19 13.29
C GLY A 40 6.83 0.40 12.42
N ALA A 41 6.80 1.73 12.28
CA ALA A 41 5.86 2.46 11.41
C ALA A 41 6.04 2.08 9.93
N TRP A 42 7.28 2.03 9.45
CA TRP A 42 7.59 1.61 8.09
C TRP A 42 7.24 0.14 7.82
N ALA A 43 7.55 -0.74 8.78
CA ALA A 43 7.17 -2.14 8.69
C ALA A 43 5.65 -2.29 8.61
N PHE A 44 4.88 -1.56 9.42
CA PHE A 44 3.42 -1.59 9.38
C PHE A 44 2.86 -1.14 8.02
N ALA A 45 3.36 -0.03 7.47
CA ALA A 45 2.95 0.46 6.16
C ALA A 45 3.28 -0.55 5.04
N ALA A 46 4.42 -1.24 5.12
CA ALA A 46 4.84 -2.27 4.17
C ALA A 46 4.12 -3.62 4.35
N PHE A 47 3.66 -3.97 5.56
CA PHE A 47 2.99 -5.23 5.84
C PHE A 47 1.55 -5.27 5.29
N MET A 48 0.87 -4.13 5.19
CA MET A 48 -0.47 -4.04 4.64
C MET A 48 -0.63 -4.67 3.23
N PRO A 49 0.16 -4.29 2.22
CA PRO A 49 0.08 -4.91 0.90
C PRO A 49 0.49 -6.39 0.92
N VAL A 50 1.49 -6.76 1.73
CA VAL A 50 1.94 -8.17 1.86
C VAL A 50 0.82 -9.06 2.41
N PHE A 51 0.10 -8.60 3.43
CA PHE A 51 -1.05 -9.30 3.99
C PHE A 51 -2.13 -9.56 2.92
N TRP A 52 -2.48 -8.54 2.13
CA TRP A 52 -3.48 -8.68 1.07
C TRP A 52 -3.02 -9.59 -0.07
N ALA A 53 -1.74 -9.56 -0.44
CA ALA A 53 -1.17 -10.47 -1.43
C ALA A 53 -1.30 -11.93 -0.96
N LEU A 54 -0.87 -12.21 0.28
CA LEU A 54 -0.93 -13.55 0.87
C LEU A 54 -2.37 -14.07 0.98
N ALA A 55 -3.31 -13.24 1.44
CA ALA A 55 -4.71 -13.64 1.57
C ALA A 55 -5.32 -14.11 0.24
N HIS A 56 -5.02 -13.42 -0.86
CA HIS A 56 -5.53 -13.77 -2.19
C HIS A 56 -4.75 -14.92 -2.84
N VAL A 57 -3.45 -15.06 -2.57
CA VAL A 57 -2.68 -16.25 -2.99
C VAL A 57 -3.25 -17.50 -2.31
N CYS A 58 -3.48 -17.46 -1.00
CA CYS A 58 -4.13 -18.56 -0.28
C CYS A 58 -5.54 -18.84 -0.82
N GLY A 59 -6.34 -17.80 -1.07
CA GLY A 59 -7.67 -17.94 -1.66
C GLY A 59 -7.66 -18.57 -3.06
N GLY A 60 -6.74 -18.15 -3.92
CA GLY A 60 -6.59 -18.70 -5.28
C GLY A 60 -6.10 -20.14 -5.29
N ILE A 61 -5.19 -20.52 -4.38
CA ILE A 61 -4.76 -21.91 -4.20
C ILE A 61 -5.94 -22.78 -3.78
N LEU A 62 -6.74 -22.34 -2.80
CA LEU A 62 -7.91 -23.10 -2.33
C LEU A 62 -8.95 -23.29 -3.44
N LEU A 63 -9.22 -22.25 -4.24
CA LEU A 63 -10.10 -22.33 -5.41
C LEU A 63 -9.55 -23.27 -6.49
N GLY A 64 -8.24 -23.22 -6.76
CA GLY A 64 -7.59 -24.12 -7.71
C GLY A 64 -7.64 -25.58 -7.30
N ILE A 65 -7.51 -25.87 -5.99
CA ILE A 65 -7.71 -27.22 -5.45
C ILE A 65 -9.17 -27.66 -5.65
N ALA A 66 -10.13 -26.79 -5.34
CA ALA A 66 -11.56 -27.10 -5.48
C ALA A 66 -11.99 -27.32 -6.95
N SER A 67 -11.34 -26.68 -7.91
CA SER A 67 -11.65 -26.79 -9.35
C SER A 67 -10.80 -27.83 -10.09
N GLY A 68 -9.94 -28.59 -9.40
CA GLY A 68 -9.09 -29.62 -10.01
C GLY A 68 -7.87 -29.10 -10.81
N GLY A 69 -7.53 -27.81 -10.66
CA GLY A 69 -6.47 -27.13 -11.41
C GLY A 69 -5.60 -26.24 -10.51
N VAL A 70 -4.77 -26.85 -9.66
CA VAL A 70 -3.98 -26.15 -8.62
C VAL A 70 -3.05 -25.09 -9.20
N LEU A 71 -2.39 -25.36 -10.34
CA LEU A 71 -1.49 -24.40 -10.99
C LEU A 71 -2.23 -23.19 -11.58
N ASP A 72 -3.43 -23.40 -12.11
CA ASP A 72 -4.25 -22.31 -12.66
C ASP A 72 -4.84 -21.46 -11.53
N GLY A 73 -5.26 -22.08 -10.42
CA GLY A 73 -5.66 -21.35 -9.22
C GLY A 73 -4.52 -20.58 -8.55
N LEU A 74 -3.29 -21.13 -8.55
CA LEU A 74 -2.10 -20.42 -8.07
C LEU A 74 -1.79 -19.18 -8.94
N ARG A 75 -1.82 -19.32 -10.27
CA ARG A 75 -1.61 -18.19 -11.20
C ARG A 75 -2.66 -17.10 -11.01
N LEU A 76 -3.93 -17.50 -10.92
CA LEU A 76 -5.04 -16.58 -10.68
C LEU A 76 -4.90 -15.89 -9.32
N GLY A 77 -4.58 -16.64 -8.27
CA GLY A 77 -4.37 -16.13 -6.91
C GLY A 77 -3.22 -15.16 -6.79
N ILE A 78 -2.10 -15.42 -7.48
CA ILE A 78 -0.96 -14.49 -7.54
C ILE A 78 -1.36 -13.22 -8.29
N LEU A 79 -2.00 -13.32 -9.46
CA LEU A 79 -2.38 -12.14 -10.25
C LEU A 79 -3.38 -11.24 -9.50
N LEU A 80 -4.42 -11.85 -8.91
CA LEU A 80 -5.40 -11.13 -8.10
C LEU A 80 -4.77 -10.55 -6.83
N GLY A 81 -3.93 -11.34 -6.16
CA GLY A 81 -3.26 -10.92 -4.93
C GLY A 81 -2.28 -9.78 -5.14
N LEU A 82 -1.48 -9.83 -6.21
CA LEU A 82 -0.55 -8.76 -6.54
C LEU A 82 -1.30 -7.50 -6.97
N GLY A 83 -2.34 -7.63 -7.81
CA GLY A 83 -3.16 -6.50 -8.26
C GLY A 83 -3.87 -5.79 -7.10
N MET A 84 -4.48 -6.57 -6.20
CA MET A 84 -5.12 -6.04 -5.00
C MET A 84 -4.10 -5.41 -4.06
N ALA A 85 -2.97 -6.08 -3.78
CA ALA A 85 -1.92 -5.57 -2.90
C ALA A 85 -1.33 -4.25 -3.41
N LEU A 86 -1.03 -4.16 -4.71
CA LEU A 86 -0.53 -2.93 -5.34
C LEU A 86 -1.54 -1.80 -5.19
N SER A 87 -2.82 -2.06 -5.45
CA SER A 87 -3.86 -1.03 -5.30
C SER A 87 -3.94 -0.46 -3.88
N LYS A 88 -3.63 -1.25 -2.83
CA LYS A 88 -3.64 -0.79 -1.43
C LYS A 88 -2.45 0.08 -1.04
N LEU A 89 -1.46 0.25 -1.90
CA LEU A 89 -0.31 1.13 -1.63
C LEU A 89 -0.63 2.62 -1.79
N TRP A 90 -1.79 2.97 -2.36
CA TRP A 90 -2.19 4.36 -2.60
C TRP A 90 -2.06 5.29 -1.37
N PRO A 91 -2.39 4.88 -0.12
CA PRO A 91 -2.25 5.76 1.04
C PRO A 91 -0.78 6.02 1.38
N ALA A 92 0.09 5.01 1.22
CA ALA A 92 1.53 5.16 1.43
C ALA A 92 2.15 6.07 0.35
N ALA A 93 1.73 5.96 -0.90
CA ALA A 93 2.20 6.83 -1.98
C ALA A 93 1.84 8.31 -1.75
N PHE A 94 0.62 8.61 -1.30
CA PHE A 94 0.28 9.99 -0.91
C PHE A 94 1.03 10.44 0.34
N GLY A 95 1.20 9.56 1.34
CA GLY A 95 1.99 9.88 2.53
C GLY A 95 3.44 10.22 2.18
N LEU A 96 4.05 9.47 1.26
CA LEU A 96 5.39 9.75 0.74
C LEU A 96 5.47 11.10 0.04
N ALA A 97 4.51 11.40 -0.84
CA ALA A 97 4.47 12.66 -1.58
C ALA A 97 4.31 13.87 -0.64
N LEU A 98 3.40 13.76 0.33
CA LEU A 98 3.15 14.82 1.31
C LEU A 98 4.34 14.98 2.26
N GLY A 99 4.95 13.88 2.70
CA GLY A 99 6.14 13.92 3.53
C GLY A 99 7.34 14.51 2.79
N ALA A 100 7.54 14.17 1.51
CA ALA A 100 8.55 14.80 0.67
C ALA A 100 8.33 16.31 0.53
N TYR A 101 7.09 16.76 0.40
CA TYR A 101 6.78 18.19 0.33
C TYR A 101 7.07 18.91 1.66
N LEU A 102 6.73 18.29 2.79
CA LEU A 102 6.92 18.89 4.12
C LEU A 102 8.37 18.83 4.62
N GLY A 103 9.16 17.86 4.16
CA GLY A 103 10.56 17.66 4.55
C GLY A 103 11.57 18.23 3.56
N ASP A 104 11.19 19.20 2.75
CA ASP A 104 12.07 19.84 1.74
C ASP A 104 12.72 18.85 0.75
N GLY A 105 12.05 17.72 0.48
CA GLY A 105 12.49 16.72 -0.48
C GLY A 105 12.44 17.26 -1.92
N LEU A 106 13.21 16.62 -2.80
CA LEU A 106 13.20 16.96 -4.23
C LEU A 106 11.78 16.88 -4.79
N GLY A 107 11.38 17.90 -5.58
CA GLY A 107 10.06 17.98 -6.18
C GLY A 107 9.67 16.71 -6.97
N MET A 108 10.64 15.98 -7.53
CA MET A 108 10.39 14.71 -8.20
C MET A 108 9.68 13.68 -7.31
N TYR A 109 10.02 13.60 -6.01
CA TYR A 109 9.36 12.67 -5.07
C TYR A 109 7.92 13.08 -4.76
N VAL A 110 7.65 14.39 -4.75
CA VAL A 110 6.30 14.94 -4.58
C VAL A 110 5.44 14.61 -5.79
N TYR A 111 5.89 14.96 -7.00
CA TYR A 111 5.11 14.79 -8.22
C TYR A 111 4.93 13.31 -8.60
N LEU A 112 6.00 12.51 -8.55
CA LEU A 112 5.91 11.07 -8.85
C LEU A 112 5.11 10.32 -7.78
N GLY A 113 5.29 10.67 -6.50
CA GLY A 113 4.52 10.09 -5.40
C GLY A 113 3.02 10.40 -5.51
N ALA A 114 2.66 11.66 -5.81
CA ALA A 114 1.27 12.06 -6.01
C ALA A 114 0.65 11.37 -7.24
N ALA A 115 1.37 11.32 -8.36
CA ALA A 115 0.92 10.64 -9.57
C ALA A 115 0.71 9.13 -9.32
N ALA A 116 1.67 8.47 -8.65
CA ALA A 116 1.54 7.08 -8.24
C ALA A 116 0.35 6.87 -7.28
N GLY A 117 0.16 7.77 -6.31
CA GLY A 117 -0.98 7.73 -5.38
C GLY A 117 -2.32 7.79 -6.10
N VAL A 118 -2.48 8.69 -7.08
CA VAL A 118 -3.70 8.80 -7.89
C VAL A 118 -3.94 7.54 -8.71
N LEU A 119 -2.91 7.01 -9.39
CA LEU A 119 -3.03 5.80 -10.20
C LEU A 119 -3.41 4.57 -9.35
N LEU A 120 -2.75 4.39 -8.20
CA LEU A 120 -3.03 3.28 -7.30
C LEU A 120 -4.41 3.41 -6.65
N PHE A 121 -4.85 4.63 -6.33
CA PHE A 121 -6.20 4.89 -5.83
C PHE A 121 -7.25 4.57 -6.89
N ALA A 122 -7.04 5.00 -8.13
CA ALA A 122 -7.94 4.68 -9.24
C ALA A 122 -8.05 3.16 -9.43
N LEU A 123 -6.90 2.45 -9.41
CA LEU A 123 -6.86 1.00 -9.46
C LEU A 123 -7.65 0.35 -8.31
N ASP A 124 -7.51 0.86 -7.07
CA ASP A 124 -8.24 0.36 -5.89
C ASP A 124 -9.76 0.51 -6.04
N LYS A 125 -10.22 1.62 -6.65
CA LYS A 125 -11.65 1.86 -6.91
C LYS A 125 -12.18 0.97 -8.02
N ILE A 126 -11.43 0.81 -9.11
CA ILE A 126 -11.79 -0.06 -10.23
C ILE A 126 -11.91 -1.51 -9.74
N LEU A 127 -10.93 -2.02 -8.98
CA LEU A 127 -10.96 -3.39 -8.45
C LEU A 127 -12.11 -3.59 -7.44
N GLN A 128 -12.39 -2.60 -6.59
CA GLN A 128 -13.54 -2.67 -5.68
C GLN A 128 -14.87 -2.71 -6.43
N TYR A 129 -15.00 -1.91 -7.50
CA TYR A 129 -16.19 -1.89 -8.33
C TYR A 129 -16.42 -3.26 -8.99
N PHE A 130 -15.38 -3.84 -9.61
CA PHE A 130 -15.48 -5.16 -10.23
C PHE A 130 -15.86 -6.24 -9.21
N TRP A 131 -15.26 -6.21 -8.01
CA TRP A 131 -15.56 -7.19 -6.96
C TRP A 131 -17.00 -7.09 -6.44
N GLN A 132 -17.53 -5.87 -6.29
CA GLN A 132 -18.92 -5.66 -5.88
C GLN A 132 -19.92 -6.05 -6.96
N ALA A 133 -19.57 -5.83 -8.23
CA ALA A 133 -20.40 -6.20 -9.36
C ALA A 133 -20.56 -7.72 -9.46
N THR A 134 -19.50 -8.51 -9.19
CA THR A 134 -19.56 -9.97 -9.19
C THR A 134 -20.14 -10.59 -7.92
N SER A 135 -20.12 -9.91 -6.77
CA SER A 135 -20.70 -10.45 -5.53
C SER A 135 -22.22 -10.29 -5.42
N ASN A 136 -22.80 -9.37 -6.20
CA ASN A 136 -24.24 -9.06 -6.20
C ASN A 136 -25.02 -9.71 -7.37
N SER A 137 -24.33 -10.50 -8.19
CA SER A 137 -24.86 -11.28 -9.32
C SER A 137 -24.89 -12.76 -8.97
#